data_AF-A0AAD2J4V6-F1
#
_entry.id   AF-A0AAD2J4V6-F1
#
_cell.length_a   1.000
_cell.length_b   1.000
_cell.length_c   1.000
_cell.angle_alpha   90.00
_cell.angle_beta   90.00
_cell.angle_gamma   90.00
#
_symmetry.space_group_name_H-M   'P 1'
#
loop_
_entity.id
_entity.type
_entity.pdbx_description
1 polymer ?
#
loop_
_entity_poly.entity_id
_entity_poly.type
_entity_poly.pdbx_seq_one_letter_code
_entity_poly.pdbx_strand_id
1 'polypeptide(L)'
;MDNRFVCGGRLLRRLASDAGLTFTIQEDGQDRRSVVACDDALESNVLGPLIALQAERVWQALFPEYRGFVSGATFTVQPESLVGLAVNWPLLGRDVASLHRMLAIARAADSVLDWDRRQVIEVEEMVDWYQRLQVQLQDDVLYLPATPEWPATRVPLIFVEGERQLPQEKIHA
;
A
#
# COMPACT_ATOMS: atom_id res chain seq x y z
N MET A 1 16.56 -12.95 14.53
CA MET A 1 16.32 -12.48 13.14
C MET A 1 17.64 -12.05 12.55
N ASP A 2 17.93 -12.47 11.32
CA ASP A 2 19.16 -12.12 10.62
C ASP A 2 19.13 -10.63 10.23
N ASN A 3 20.03 -9.80 10.76
CA ASN A 3 20.05 -8.33 10.55
C ASN A 3 20.39 -7.91 9.10
N ARG A 4 20.44 -8.86 8.17
CA ARG A 4 20.80 -8.67 6.76
C ARG A 4 19.60 -8.28 5.88
N PHE A 5 18.38 -8.51 6.35
CA PHE A 5 17.16 -8.25 5.60
C PHE A 5 16.20 -7.33 6.36
N VAL A 6 15.49 -6.48 5.61
CA VAL A 6 14.44 -5.59 6.13
C VAL A 6 13.17 -5.84 5.32
N CYS A 7 11.99 -5.91 5.95
CA CYS A 7 10.73 -5.93 5.21
C CYS A 7 10.23 -4.50 4.94
N GLY A 8 9.40 -4.32 3.90
CA GLY A 8 8.85 -3.01 3.52
C GLY A 8 8.17 -2.28 4.68
N GLY A 9 7.34 -2.97 5.48
CA GLY A 9 6.71 -2.37 6.67
C GLY A 9 7.71 -1.83 7.70
N ARG A 10 8.81 -2.53 7.96
CA ARG A 10 9.87 -2.05 8.86
C ARG A 10 10.61 -0.84 8.29
N LEU A 11 10.84 -0.82 6.97
CA LEU A 11 11.41 0.34 6.29
C LEU A 11 10.51 1.56 6.47
N LEU A 12 9.20 1.41 6.23
CA LEU A 12 8.23 2.50 6.35
C LEU A 12 8.15 3.08 7.76
N ARG A 13 8.05 2.22 8.77
CA ARG A 13 8.04 2.65 10.18
C ARG A 13 9.29 3.46 10.54
N ARG A 14 10.45 3.01 10.08
CA ARG A 14 11.71 3.71 10.31
C ARG A 14 11.71 5.09 9.65
N LEU A 15 11.31 5.17 8.38
CA LEU A 15 11.25 6.43 7.65
C LEU A 15 10.27 7.42 8.30
N ALA A 16 9.08 6.96 8.69
CA ALA A 16 8.07 7.78 9.36
C ALA A 16 8.55 8.28 10.73
N SER A 17 9.21 7.42 11.51
CA SER A 17 9.83 7.80 12.78
C SER A 17 10.96 8.82 12.59
N ASP A 18 11.83 8.62 11.60
CA ASP A 18 12.94 9.55 11.31
C ASP A 18 12.41 10.93 10.85
N ALA A 19 11.25 10.95 10.18
CA ALA A 19 10.54 12.17 9.78
C ALA A 19 9.65 12.78 10.88
N GLY A 20 9.48 12.12 12.04
CA GLY A 20 8.66 12.61 13.14
C GLY A 20 7.15 12.67 12.85
N LEU A 21 6.65 11.78 11.99
CA LEU A 21 5.24 11.73 11.63
C LEU A 21 4.36 11.28 12.80
N THR A 22 3.15 11.83 12.87
CA THR A 22 2.08 11.38 13.76
C THR A 22 0.82 11.14 12.95
N PHE A 23 0.07 10.08 13.27
CA PHE A 23 -1.16 9.72 12.57
C PHE A 23 -2.36 10.00 13.44
N THR A 24 -3.47 10.44 12.82
CA THR A 24 -4.72 10.68 13.53
C THR A 24 -5.90 10.09 12.77
N ILE A 25 -6.87 9.56 13.52
CA ILE A 25 -8.15 9.05 13.01
C ILE A 25 -9.28 9.86 13.66
N GLN A 26 -10.30 10.19 12.87
CA GLN A 26 -11.56 10.71 13.37
C GLN A 26 -12.46 9.53 13.78
N GLU A 27 -12.83 9.49 15.06
CA GLU A 27 -13.80 8.49 15.53
C GLU A 27 -15.21 8.90 15.09
N ASP A 28 -15.94 7.95 14.50
CA ASP A 28 -17.28 8.19 13.96
C ASP A 28 -18.19 8.90 14.98
N GLY A 29 -18.71 10.06 14.59
CA GLY A 29 -19.64 10.85 15.40
C GLY A 29 -19.00 11.74 16.47
N GLN A 30 -17.66 11.86 16.52
CA GLN A 30 -16.97 12.81 17.38
C GLN A 30 -16.16 13.83 16.58
N ASP A 31 -16.15 15.08 17.05
CA ASP A 31 -15.23 16.14 16.58
C ASP A 31 -13.79 15.96 17.14
N ARG A 32 -13.55 14.84 17.83
CA ARG A 32 -12.26 14.52 18.46
C ARG A 32 -11.49 13.55 17.59
N ARG A 33 -10.21 13.86 17.39
CA ARG A 33 -9.26 13.01 16.69
C ARG A 33 -8.39 12.26 17.70
N SER A 34 -8.23 10.97 17.48
CA SER A 34 -7.37 10.10 18.29
C SER A 34 -6.00 9.96 17.62
N VAL A 35 -4.93 10.07 18.40
CA VAL A 35 -3.55 9.87 17.92
C VAL A 35 -3.27 8.37 17.83
N VAL A 36 -2.76 7.94 16.67
CA VAL A 36 -2.39 6.56 16.37
C VAL A 36 -0.87 6.46 16.27
N ALA A 37 -0.30 5.40 16.84
CA ALA A 37 1.14 5.17 16.74
C ALA A 37 1.55 4.87 15.30
N CYS A 38 2.74 5.33 14.90
CA CYS A 38 3.29 5.06 13.56
C CYS A 38 3.33 3.57 13.22
N ASP A 39 3.66 2.74 14.20
CA ASP A 39 3.75 1.29 14.03
C ASP A 39 2.40 0.69 13.62
N ASP A 40 1.31 1.17 14.23
CA ASP A 40 -0.07 0.72 14.01
C ASP A 40 -0.62 1.29 12.68
N ALA A 41 -0.36 2.56 12.39
CA ALA A 41 -0.86 3.20 11.17
C ALA A 41 -0.25 2.60 9.89
N LEU A 42 1.02 2.22 9.94
CA LEU A 42 1.77 1.67 8.80
C LEU A 42 1.79 0.14 8.76
N GLU A 43 0.87 -0.51 9.48
CA GLU A 43 0.70 -1.95 9.42
C GLU A 43 0.28 -2.43 8.03
N SER A 44 0.54 -3.72 7.78
CA SER A 44 0.27 -4.39 6.51
C SER A 44 -1.21 -4.36 6.10
N ASN A 45 -2.14 -4.14 7.02
CA ASN A 45 -3.59 -4.10 6.81
C ASN A 45 -4.21 -2.73 7.13
N VAL A 46 -3.40 -1.69 7.35
CA VAL A 46 -3.88 -0.31 7.58
C VAL A 46 -3.46 0.57 6.40
N LEU A 47 -2.42 1.41 6.53
CA LEU A 47 -1.93 2.22 5.41
C LEU A 47 -0.88 1.50 4.54
N GLY A 48 -0.35 0.38 5.01
CA GLY A 48 0.61 -0.44 4.26
C GLY A 48 0.18 -0.76 2.82
N PRO A 49 -1.07 -1.21 2.57
CA PRO A 49 -1.57 -1.48 1.21
C PRO A 49 -1.54 -0.25 0.31
N LEU A 50 -1.90 0.93 0.83
CA LEU A 50 -1.92 2.17 0.05
C LEU A 50 -0.53 2.55 -0.44
N ILE A 51 0.44 2.48 0.47
CA ILE A 51 1.83 2.76 0.16
C ILE A 51 2.38 1.72 -0.82
N ALA A 52 2.00 0.45 -0.67
CA ALA A 52 2.42 -0.61 -1.58
C ALA A 52 1.87 -0.43 -3.00
N LEU A 53 0.61 -0.04 -3.14
CA LEU A 53 0.00 0.25 -4.44
C LEU A 53 0.68 1.44 -5.12
N GLN A 54 1.00 2.48 -4.36
CA GLN A 54 1.79 3.58 -4.88
C GLN A 54 3.21 3.14 -5.22
N ALA A 55 3.82 2.26 -4.44
CA ALA A 55 5.16 1.72 -4.71
C ALA A 55 5.19 0.95 -6.02
N GLU A 56 4.14 0.21 -6.36
CA GLU A 56 4.03 -0.42 -7.69
C GLU A 56 4.02 0.64 -8.80
N ARG A 57 3.26 1.73 -8.66
CA ARG A 57 3.23 2.82 -9.66
C ARG A 57 4.60 3.49 -9.80
N VAL A 58 5.23 3.82 -8.68
CA VAL A 58 6.56 4.43 -8.62
C VAL A 58 7.61 3.50 -9.21
N TRP A 59 7.51 2.19 -8.96
CA TRP A 59 8.39 1.18 -9.53
C TRP A 59 8.34 1.18 -11.05
N GLN A 60 7.14 1.20 -11.65
CA GLN A 60 6.99 1.30 -13.11
C GLN A 60 7.56 2.61 -13.68
N ALA A 61 7.46 3.69 -12.92
CA ALA A 61 7.89 5.02 -13.33
C ALA A 61 9.42 5.20 -13.28
N LEU A 62 10.04 4.80 -12.17
CA LEU A 62 11.46 5.01 -11.89
C LEU A 62 12.37 4.04 -12.63
N PHE A 63 11.88 2.83 -12.94
CA PHE A 63 12.69 1.78 -13.51
C PHE A 63 12.07 1.25 -14.82
N PRO A 64 12.29 1.95 -15.96
CA PRO A 64 11.74 1.56 -17.25
C PRO A 64 12.03 0.12 -17.66
N GLU A 65 13.16 -0.44 -17.23
CA GLU A 65 13.57 -1.83 -17.47
C GLU A 65 12.70 -2.87 -16.77
N TYR A 66 11.94 -2.49 -15.73
CA TYR A 66 11.00 -3.36 -15.02
C TYR A 66 9.54 -3.07 -15.37
N ARG A 67 9.27 -2.29 -16.41
CA ARG A 67 7.89 -2.01 -16.84
C ARG A 67 7.15 -3.30 -17.17
N GLY A 68 5.96 -3.46 -16.59
CA GLY A 68 5.15 -4.67 -16.71
C GLY A 68 5.51 -5.78 -15.72
N PHE A 69 6.56 -5.60 -14.91
CA PHE A 69 6.92 -6.48 -13.80
C PHE A 69 6.55 -5.83 -12.47
N VAL A 70 6.00 -6.63 -11.56
CA VAL A 70 5.65 -6.17 -10.20
C VAL A 70 6.90 -6.02 -9.33
N SER A 71 6.84 -5.13 -8.34
CA SER A 71 7.93 -4.94 -7.38
C SER A 71 8.14 -6.18 -6.49
N GLY A 72 7.13 -7.04 -6.39
CA GLY A 72 7.13 -8.26 -5.57
C GLY A 72 6.38 -8.11 -4.26
N ALA A 73 5.77 -6.95 -4.00
CA ALA A 73 4.68 -6.86 -3.02
C ALA A 73 3.50 -7.70 -3.51
N THR A 74 2.90 -8.46 -2.60
CA THR A 74 1.68 -9.24 -2.89
C THR A 74 0.57 -8.80 -1.98
N PHE A 75 -0.66 -8.86 -2.47
CA PHE A 75 -1.82 -8.37 -1.73
C PHE A 75 -2.77 -9.51 -1.44
N THR A 76 -3.39 -9.46 -0.28
CA THR A 76 -4.41 -10.41 0.16
C THR A 76 -5.70 -9.65 0.40
N VAL A 77 -6.82 -10.18 -0.09
CA VAL A 77 -8.13 -9.61 0.22
C VAL A 77 -8.40 -9.84 1.71
N GLN A 78 -8.67 -8.76 2.43
CA GLN A 78 -8.92 -8.77 3.87
C GLN A 78 -10.01 -7.74 4.17
N PRO A 79 -11.30 -8.11 4.15
CA PRO A 79 -12.43 -7.16 4.24
C PRO A 79 -12.41 -6.26 5.48
N GLU A 80 -11.83 -6.73 6.58
CA GLU A 80 -11.72 -6.01 7.84
C GLU A 80 -10.55 -5.00 7.90
N SER A 81 -9.67 -5.00 6.91
CA SER A 81 -8.61 -4.01 6.76
C SER A 81 -9.16 -2.66 6.32
N LEU A 82 -8.37 -1.58 6.49
CA LEU A 82 -8.79 -0.21 6.19
C LEU A 82 -9.34 -0.05 4.75
N VAL A 83 -8.79 -0.79 3.78
CA VAL A 83 -9.15 -0.69 2.36
C VAL A 83 -9.50 -2.03 1.72
N GLY A 84 -9.86 -3.03 2.52
CA GLY A 84 -10.20 -4.37 2.04
C GLY A 84 -8.99 -5.20 1.54
N LEU A 85 -7.76 -4.73 1.78
CA LEU A 85 -6.51 -5.36 1.38
C LEU A 85 -5.49 -5.40 2.52
N ALA A 86 -4.70 -6.47 2.55
CA ALA A 86 -3.46 -6.58 3.30
C ALA A 86 -2.29 -6.69 2.32
N VAL A 87 -1.14 -6.10 2.65
CA VAL A 87 0.09 -6.26 1.89
C VAL A 87 1.08 -7.19 2.59
N ASN A 88 1.64 -8.11 1.81
CA ASN A 88 2.82 -8.89 2.16
C ASN A 88 4.02 -8.34 1.41
N TRP A 89 4.97 -7.79 2.17
CA TRP A 89 6.19 -7.21 1.62
C TRP A 89 7.25 -8.28 1.37
N PRO A 90 8.00 -8.21 0.25
CA PRO A 90 9.16 -9.06 0.08
C PRO A 90 10.25 -8.71 1.10
N LEU A 91 11.11 -9.68 1.41
CA LEU A 91 12.33 -9.40 2.16
C LEU A 91 13.29 -8.60 1.27
N LEU A 92 13.78 -7.49 1.80
CA LEU A 92 14.67 -6.57 1.10
C LEU A 92 16.10 -6.80 1.60
N GLY A 93 16.96 -7.25 0.70
CA GLY A 93 18.39 -7.49 0.93
C GLY A 93 19.26 -6.33 0.43
N ARG A 94 20.48 -6.65 0.01
CA ARG A 94 21.48 -5.69 -0.51
C ARG A 94 21.68 -5.79 -2.03
N ASP A 95 20.96 -6.69 -2.69
CA ASP A 95 20.99 -6.82 -4.15
C ASP A 95 20.30 -5.61 -4.81
N VAL A 96 20.62 -5.40 -6.10
CA VAL A 96 20.14 -4.24 -6.87
C VAL A 96 18.61 -4.17 -6.90
N ALA A 97 17.93 -5.30 -7.08
CA ALA A 97 16.46 -5.33 -7.11
C ALA A 97 15.87 -4.93 -5.76
N SER A 98 16.45 -5.40 -4.64
CA SER A 98 16.07 -4.95 -3.30
C SER A 98 16.28 -3.46 -3.09
N LEU A 99 17.39 -2.89 -3.56
CA LEU A 99 17.63 -1.44 -3.46
C LEU A 99 16.62 -0.63 -4.27
N HIS A 100 16.28 -1.08 -5.48
CA HIS A 100 15.23 -0.47 -6.29
C HIS A 100 13.87 -0.51 -5.59
N ARG A 101 13.53 -1.63 -4.94
CA ARG A 101 12.28 -1.77 -4.17
C ARG A 101 12.27 -0.82 -2.98
N MET A 102 13.37 -0.72 -2.22
CA MET A 102 13.49 0.23 -1.12
C MET A 102 13.28 1.67 -1.61
N LEU A 103 13.87 2.03 -2.74
CA LEU A 103 13.69 3.36 -3.34
C LEU A 103 12.24 3.61 -3.77
N ALA A 104 11.59 2.64 -4.42
CA ALA A 104 10.20 2.76 -4.83
C ALA A 104 9.27 2.91 -3.61
N ILE A 105 9.49 2.13 -2.55
CA ILE A 105 8.72 2.21 -1.29
C ILE A 105 8.91 3.57 -0.63
N ALA A 106 10.16 4.05 -0.52
CA ALA A 106 10.44 5.35 0.10
C ALA A 106 9.79 6.49 -0.67
N ARG A 107 9.87 6.48 -2.01
CA ARG A 107 9.25 7.49 -2.88
C ARG A 107 7.73 7.41 -2.88
N ALA A 108 7.17 6.22 -2.76
CA ALA A 108 5.73 6.05 -2.59
C ALA A 108 5.24 6.62 -1.26
N ALA A 109 5.93 6.30 -0.17
CA ALA A 109 5.65 6.85 1.16
C ALA A 109 5.75 8.37 1.18
N ASP A 110 6.82 8.93 0.61
CA ASP A 110 6.99 10.38 0.40
C ASP A 110 5.80 10.98 -0.35
N SER A 111 5.35 10.38 -1.46
CA SER A 111 4.24 10.91 -2.25
C SER A 111 2.86 10.80 -1.58
N VAL A 112 2.65 9.80 -0.73
CA VAL A 112 1.36 9.55 -0.05
C VAL A 112 1.30 10.35 1.26
N LEU A 113 2.38 10.34 2.03
CA LEU A 113 2.45 10.95 3.35
C LEU A 113 2.97 12.39 3.32
N ASP A 114 3.66 12.81 2.27
CA ASP A 114 4.24 14.16 2.11
C ASP A 114 4.99 14.60 3.37
N TRP A 115 5.94 13.77 3.80
CA TRP A 115 6.57 13.88 5.13
C TRP A 115 7.37 15.17 5.34
N ASP A 116 7.73 15.88 4.26
CA ASP A 116 8.45 17.15 4.31
C ASP A 116 7.51 18.31 4.65
N ARG A 117 6.22 18.15 4.35
CA ARG A 117 5.18 19.18 4.51
C ARG A 117 4.21 18.87 5.62
N ARG A 118 4.04 17.60 5.98
CA ARG A 118 3.04 17.12 6.92
C ARG A 118 3.69 16.49 8.13
N GLN A 119 3.40 17.01 9.31
CA GLN A 119 3.74 16.38 10.59
C GLN A 119 2.60 15.52 11.14
N VAL A 120 1.36 15.81 10.71
CA VAL A 120 0.15 15.10 11.10
C VAL A 120 -0.53 14.57 9.84
N ILE A 121 -0.83 13.28 9.82
CA ILE A 121 -1.51 12.59 8.70
C ILE A 121 -2.89 12.14 9.16
N GLU A 122 -3.92 12.63 8.48
CA GLU A 122 -5.30 12.17 8.62
C GLU A 122 -5.49 10.90 7.79
N VAL A 123 -5.88 9.80 8.43
CA VAL A 123 -6.04 8.51 7.77
C VAL A 123 -7.16 8.56 6.72
N GLU A 124 -8.19 9.36 6.96
CA GLU A 124 -9.33 9.57 6.07
C GLU A 124 -8.91 10.18 4.73
N GLU A 125 -8.00 11.17 4.74
CA GLU A 125 -7.45 11.75 3.51
C GLU A 125 -6.75 10.69 2.65
N MET A 126 -6.14 9.68 3.28
CA MET A 126 -5.46 8.58 2.59
C MET A 126 -6.47 7.61 1.96
N VAL A 127 -7.59 7.35 2.64
CA VAL A 127 -8.69 6.56 2.09
C VAL A 127 -9.32 7.28 0.90
N ASP A 128 -9.56 8.59 0.99
CA ASP A 128 -10.08 9.41 -0.11
C ASP A 128 -9.12 9.45 -1.31
N TRP A 129 -7.81 9.50 -1.04
CA TRP A 129 -6.80 9.35 -2.09
C TRP A 129 -6.90 7.98 -2.77
N TYR A 130 -7.04 6.90 -2.01
CA TYR A 130 -7.17 5.54 -2.55
C TYR A 130 -8.41 5.36 -3.42
N GLN A 131 -9.57 5.84 -2.96
CA GLN A 131 -10.82 5.75 -3.72
C GLN A 131 -10.71 6.44 -5.09
N ARG A 132 -9.96 7.55 -5.17
CA ARG A 132 -9.70 8.26 -6.43
C ARG A 132 -8.80 7.51 -7.41
N LEU A 133 -8.01 6.54 -6.94
CA LEU A 133 -7.21 5.69 -7.82
C LEU A 133 -8.02 4.71 -8.64
N GLN A 134 -9.33 4.54 -8.36
CA GLN A 134 -10.19 3.62 -9.11
C GLN A 134 -9.58 2.21 -9.26
N VAL A 135 -8.94 1.72 -8.20
CA VAL A 135 -8.35 0.39 -8.19
C VAL A 135 -9.45 -0.65 -8.41
N GLN A 136 -9.31 -1.46 -9.46
CA GLN A 136 -10.27 -2.51 -9.77
C GLN A 136 -9.75 -3.86 -9.33
N LEU A 137 -10.53 -4.51 -8.47
CA LEU A 137 -10.33 -5.92 -8.10
C LEU A 137 -11.14 -6.76 -9.07
N GLN A 138 -10.46 -7.49 -9.96
CA GLN A 138 -11.11 -8.41 -10.89
C GLN A 138 -10.38 -9.75 -10.86
N ASP A 139 -11.13 -10.78 -10.48
CA ASP A 139 -10.62 -12.14 -10.29
C ASP A 139 -9.39 -12.15 -9.35
N ASP A 140 -8.26 -12.66 -9.80
CA ASP A 140 -6.98 -12.76 -9.09
C ASP A 140 -6.00 -11.62 -9.39
N VAL A 141 -6.50 -10.52 -9.95
CA VAL A 141 -5.67 -9.39 -10.34
C VAL A 141 -6.23 -8.08 -9.80
N LEU A 142 -5.33 -7.32 -9.18
CA LEU A 142 -5.54 -5.92 -8.87
C LEU A 142 -5.04 -5.08 -10.05
N TYR A 143 -5.95 -4.36 -10.67
CA TYR A 143 -5.65 -3.46 -11.78
C TYR A 143 -5.42 -2.05 -11.26
N LEU A 144 -4.17 -1.59 -11.39
CA LEU A 144 -3.81 -0.19 -11.20
C LEU A 144 -3.98 0.53 -12.54
N PRO A 145 -4.80 1.59 -12.63
CA PRO A 145 -5.06 2.25 -13.90
C PRO A 145 -3.78 2.86 -14.48
N ALA A 146 -3.75 2.90 -15.82
CA ALA A 146 -2.71 3.60 -16.55
C ALA A 146 -2.72 5.08 -16.19
N THR A 147 -1.54 5.69 -16.20
CA THR A 147 -1.40 7.14 -16.21
C THR A 147 -0.91 7.58 -17.58
N PRO A 148 -0.93 8.88 -17.93
CA PRO A 148 -0.28 9.37 -19.14
C PRO A 148 1.21 8.98 -19.25
N GLU A 149 1.85 8.64 -18.14
CA GLU A 149 3.29 8.42 -18.03
C GLU A 149 3.69 6.92 -18.05
N TRP A 150 2.75 5.98 -17.79
CA TRP A 150 3.01 4.53 -17.81
C TRP A 150 1.74 3.66 -17.95
N PRO A 151 1.87 2.43 -18.48
CA PRO A 151 0.74 1.54 -18.71
C PRO A 151 0.08 1.05 -17.41
N ALA A 152 -1.15 0.52 -17.55
CA ALA A 152 -1.85 -0.15 -16.46
C ALA A 152 -1.02 -1.32 -15.93
N THR A 153 -0.99 -1.48 -14.60
CA THR A 153 -0.20 -2.52 -13.93
C THR A 153 -1.12 -3.58 -13.37
N ARG A 154 -0.78 -4.84 -13.62
CA ARG A 154 -1.49 -6.01 -13.12
C ARG A 154 -0.72 -6.55 -11.93
N VAL A 155 -1.30 -6.46 -10.75
CA VAL A 155 -0.69 -6.96 -9.51
C VAL A 155 -1.44 -8.23 -9.09
N PRO A 156 -0.76 -9.39 -8.97
CA PRO A 156 -1.42 -10.62 -8.54
C PRO A 156 -1.98 -10.49 -7.11
N LEU A 157 -3.21 -10.92 -6.91
CA LEU A 157 -3.85 -11.10 -5.61
C LEU A 157 -3.63 -12.53 -5.11
N ILE A 158 -3.28 -12.67 -3.85
CA ILE A 158 -3.24 -13.95 -3.14
C ILE A 158 -4.51 -14.06 -2.31
N PHE A 159 -5.40 -14.98 -2.66
CA PHE A 159 -6.53 -15.34 -1.82
C PHE A 159 -6.08 -16.31 -0.73
N VAL A 160 -6.43 -16.04 0.53
CA VAL A 160 -6.34 -17.06 1.58
C VAL A 160 -7.46 -18.07 1.33
N GLU A 161 -7.14 -19.37 1.35
CA GLU A 161 -8.15 -20.42 1.19
C GLU A 161 -9.26 -20.26 2.24
N GLY A 162 -10.48 -19.90 1.79
CA GLY A 162 -11.64 -19.74 2.67
C GLY A 162 -12.66 -18.68 2.21
N GLU A 163 -12.24 -17.66 1.45
CA GLU A 163 -13.11 -16.52 1.08
C GLU A 163 -13.49 -16.47 -0.41
N ARG A 164 -13.72 -17.63 -1.05
CA ARG A 164 -14.48 -17.67 -2.31
C ARG A 164 -15.98 -17.63 -2.00
N GLN A 165 -16.47 -16.51 -1.50
CA GLN A 165 -17.86 -16.12 -1.73
C GLN A 165 -17.87 -14.89 -2.62
N LEU A 166 -17.71 -15.15 -3.93
CA LEU A 166 -18.14 -14.21 -4.96
C LEU A 166 -19.60 -13.84 -4.68
N PRO A 167 -20.01 -12.56 -4.83
CA PRO A 167 -21.43 -12.23 -4.83
C PRO A 167 -22.07 -13.01 -5.98
N GLN A 168 -22.89 -14.01 -5.65
CA GLN A 168 -23.75 -14.63 -6.65
C GLN A 168 -24.66 -13.53 -7.19
N GLU A 169 -24.49 -13.19 -8.46
CA GLU A 169 -25.45 -12.43 -9.22
C GLU A 169 -26.84 -13.01 -8.93
N LYS A 170 -27.73 -12.19 -8.36
CA LYS A 170 -29.15 -12.51 -8.36
C LYS A 170 -29.59 -12.51 -9.82
N ILE A 171 -29.56 -13.68 -10.44
CA ILE A 171 -30.29 -13.93 -11.68
C ILE A 171 -31.76 -13.82 -11.29
N HIS A 172 -32.35 -12.69 -11.63
CA HIS A 172 -33.80 -12.53 -11.67
C HIS A 172 -34.37 -13.52 -12.69
N ALA A 173 -35.25 -14.40 -12.20
CA ALA A 173 -36.30 -15.04 -12.96
C ALA A 173 -37.59 -14.95 -12.14
#